data_AF-A0A962ZD12-F1
#
_entry.id   AF-A0A962ZD12-F1
#
_cell.length_a   1.000
_cell.length_b   1.000
_cell.length_c   1.000
_cell.angle_alpha   90.00
_cell.angle_beta   90.00
_cell.angle_gamma   90.00
#
_symmetry.space_group_name_H-M   'P 1'
#
loop_
_entity.id
_entity.type
_entity.pdbx_description
1 polymer ?
#
loop_
_entity_poly.entity_id
_entity_poly.type
_entity_poly.pdbx_seq_one_letter_code
_entity_poly.pdbx_strand_id
1 'polypeptide(L)'
;EGGSIDLQRAASLVSVGLAYDSRWRSMRIEAGAQIGTAQGQRIRIAGCTVRLLETAGLAIGSSWARMARLDRRSTATPYDTPEPLMTGDRDIAAWPGGWAREQRIHVLATGVLPATLVALVPRVLVNDT
;
A
#
# COMPACT_ATOMS: atom_id res chain seq x y z
N GLU A 1 0.23 5.93 33.17
CA GLU A 1 0.99 6.40 32.01
C GLU A 1 2.32 6.94 32.49
N GLY A 2 3.44 6.42 31.96
CA GLY A 2 4.80 6.87 32.29
C GLY A 2 5.31 7.76 31.18
N GLY A 3 5.26 9.08 31.37
CA GLY A 3 5.67 10.09 30.40
C GLY A 3 7.19 10.27 30.28
N SER A 4 7.95 9.18 30.38
CA SER A 4 9.41 9.19 30.28
C SER A 4 9.85 8.31 29.12
N ILE A 5 10.88 8.75 28.40
CA ILE A 5 11.54 7.96 27.34
C ILE A 5 13.02 7.86 27.68
N ASP A 6 13.59 6.65 27.58
CA ASP A 6 15.01 6.43 27.77
C ASP A 6 15.74 6.52 26.43
N LEU A 7 16.77 7.36 26.36
CA LEU A 7 17.61 7.49 25.18
C LEU A 7 18.87 6.64 25.37
N GLN A 8 19.14 5.75 24.41
CA GLN A 8 20.35 4.92 24.43
C GLN A 8 21.64 5.71 24.17
N ARG A 9 21.56 6.97 23.75
CA ARG A 9 22.69 7.84 23.40
C ARG A 9 22.42 9.28 23.81
N ALA A 10 23.47 10.00 24.19
CA ALA A 10 23.40 11.44 24.42
C ALA A 10 23.00 12.16 23.12
N ALA A 11 22.09 13.14 23.22
CA ALA A 11 21.57 13.90 22.09
C ALA A 11 21.31 15.35 22.51
N SER A 12 21.42 16.28 21.55
CA SER A 12 21.17 17.71 21.74
C SER A 12 19.80 18.17 21.24
N LEU A 13 19.28 17.53 20.18
CA LEU A 13 17.95 17.76 19.62
C LEU A 13 17.25 16.42 19.44
N VAL A 14 16.03 16.31 19.99
CA VAL A 14 15.24 15.06 19.96
C VAL A 14 13.84 15.37 19.48
N SER A 15 13.40 14.67 18.42
CA SER A 15 12.02 14.67 17.95
C SER A 15 11.32 13.42 18.46
N VAL A 16 10.27 13.60 19.25
CA VAL A 16 9.47 12.51 19.82
C VAL A 16 8.07 12.59 19.24
N GLY A 17 7.54 11.46 18.80
CA GLY A 17 6.19 11.35 18.26
C GLY A 17 5.56 10.03 18.67
N LEU A 18 4.23 9.99 18.64
CA LEU A 18 3.49 8.75 18.81
C LEU A 18 3.56 7.92 17.54
N ALA A 19 3.57 6.59 17.70
CA ALA A 19 3.41 5.70 16.57
C ALA A 19 2.05 5.95 15.91
N TYR A 20 2.04 6.08 14.60
CA TYR A 20 0.83 6.27 13.82
C TYR A 20 0.87 5.43 12.55
N ASP A 21 -0.28 4.82 12.28
CA ASP A 21 -0.55 4.03 11.07
C ASP A 21 -1.64 4.72 10.25
N SER A 22 -1.30 5.19 9.07
CA SER A 22 -2.28 5.62 8.07
C SER A 22 -2.88 4.39 7.39
N ARG A 23 -4.16 4.13 7.67
CA ARG A 23 -4.90 2.99 7.11
C ARG A 23 -5.99 3.49 6.18
N TRP A 24 -5.97 2.99 4.95
CA TRP A 24 -7.05 3.21 3.99
C TRP A 24 -7.54 1.88 3.42
N ARG A 25 -8.85 1.81 3.18
CA ARG A 25 -9.50 0.64 2.59
C ARG A 25 -10.49 1.10 1.54
N SER A 26 -10.41 0.50 0.36
CA SER A 26 -11.35 0.78 -0.72
C SER A 26 -12.77 0.33 -0.35
N MET A 27 -13.75 0.89 -1.06
CA MET A 27 -15.06 0.26 -1.18
C MET A 27 -14.93 -1.08 -1.91
N ARG A 28 -16.02 -1.86 -1.95
CA ARG A 28 -16.07 -3.07 -2.77
C ARG A 28 -15.81 -2.67 -4.22
N ILE A 29 -14.95 -3.42 -4.88
CA ILE A 29 -14.65 -3.20 -6.29
C ILE A 29 -15.90 -3.53 -7.10
N GLU A 30 -16.30 -2.58 -7.94
CA GLU A 30 -17.21 -2.80 -9.05
C GLU A 30 -16.33 -2.84 -10.30
N ALA A 31 -16.35 -3.99 -10.96
CA ALA A 31 -15.68 -4.21 -12.22
C ALA A 31 -16.77 -4.73 -13.14
N GLY A 32 -17.29 -3.93 -14.06
CA GLY A 32 -18.40 -4.36 -14.92
C GLY A 32 -18.25 -5.81 -15.41
N ALA A 33 -19.35 -6.55 -15.39
CA ALA A 33 -19.38 -7.95 -15.81
C ALA A 33 -19.70 -8.05 -17.32
N GLN A 34 -19.53 -9.24 -17.91
CA GLN A 34 -20.03 -9.47 -19.27
C GLN A 34 -21.55 -9.24 -19.36
N ILE A 35 -22.28 -9.50 -18.26
CA ILE A 35 -23.71 -9.27 -18.15
C ILE A 35 -23.98 -8.33 -16.96
N GLY A 36 -23.89 -7.02 -17.21
CA GLY A 36 -24.27 -6.00 -16.23
C GLY A 36 -23.22 -5.77 -15.14
N THR A 37 -23.62 -5.89 -13.87
CA THR A 37 -22.73 -5.60 -12.73
C THR A 37 -22.06 -6.87 -12.22
N ALA A 38 -20.81 -6.75 -11.77
CA ALA A 38 -20.13 -7.84 -11.06
C ALA A 38 -20.56 -7.99 -9.60
N GLN A 39 -21.52 -7.19 -9.12
CA GLN A 39 -22.03 -7.36 -7.76
C GLN A 39 -22.69 -8.73 -7.60
N GLY A 40 -22.20 -9.51 -6.63
CA GLY A 40 -22.65 -10.89 -6.37
C GLY A 40 -21.82 -11.97 -7.07
N GLN A 41 -21.07 -11.60 -8.11
CA GLN A 41 -20.15 -12.48 -8.82
C GLN A 41 -18.80 -12.58 -8.10
N ARG A 42 -18.01 -13.61 -8.47
CA ARG A 42 -16.66 -13.77 -7.91
C ARG A 42 -15.71 -12.87 -8.69
N ILE A 43 -14.97 -12.02 -7.97
CA ILE A 43 -13.98 -11.11 -8.52
C ILE A 43 -12.60 -11.51 -8.02
N ARG A 44 -11.59 -11.38 -8.88
CA ARG A 44 -10.17 -11.50 -8.51
C ARG A 44 -9.43 -10.24 -8.95
N ILE A 45 -8.73 -9.61 -8.01
CA ILE A 45 -7.75 -8.58 -8.33
C ILE A 45 -6.49 -9.32 -8.80
N ALA A 46 -6.18 -9.24 -10.09
CA ALA A 46 -5.03 -9.90 -10.71
C ALA A 46 -3.73 -9.11 -10.48
N GLY A 47 -3.85 -7.80 -10.33
CA GLY A 47 -2.73 -6.90 -10.07
C GLY A 47 -3.24 -5.50 -9.75
N CYS A 48 -2.34 -4.63 -9.30
CA CYS A 48 -2.64 -3.22 -9.09
C CYS A 48 -1.40 -2.40 -9.43
N THR A 49 -1.60 -1.33 -10.20
CA THR A 49 -0.62 -0.27 -10.35
C THR A 49 -0.98 0.85 -9.41
N VAL A 50 -0.01 1.35 -8.64
CA VAL A 50 -0.18 2.52 -7.79
C VAL A 50 0.55 3.71 -8.39
N ARG A 51 -0.09 4.87 -8.39
CA ARG A 51 0.56 6.14 -8.74
C ARG A 51 0.90 6.90 -7.48
N LEU A 52 2.19 7.19 -7.29
CA LEU A 52 2.73 7.84 -6.11
C LEU A 52 3.33 9.20 -6.44
N LEU A 53 3.33 10.07 -5.45
CA LEU A 53 4.05 11.33 -5.46
C LEU A 53 4.91 11.42 -4.20
N GLU A 54 6.22 11.62 -4.36
CA GLU A 54 7.16 11.89 -3.24
C GLU A 54 6.97 10.97 -2.02
N THR A 55 6.75 9.68 -2.28
CA THR A 55 6.35 8.72 -1.25
C THR A 55 7.55 7.90 -0.77
N ALA A 56 7.75 7.86 0.54
CA ALA A 56 8.86 7.15 1.16
C ALA A 56 8.54 5.68 1.50
N GLY A 57 7.27 5.28 1.49
CA GLY A 57 6.92 3.89 1.76
C GLY A 57 5.42 3.71 1.93
N LEU A 58 4.93 2.60 1.37
CA LEU A 58 3.54 2.20 1.45
C LEU A 58 3.47 0.69 1.25
N ALA A 59 2.54 0.05 1.95
CA ALA A 59 2.17 -1.34 1.75
C ALA A 59 0.75 -1.41 1.20
N ILE A 60 0.51 -2.35 0.30
CA ILE A 60 -0.77 -2.54 -0.35
C ILE A 60 -1.11 -4.03 -0.45
N GLY A 61 -2.38 -4.38 -0.33
CA GLY A 61 -2.80 -5.77 -0.46
C GLY A 61 -4.30 -6.00 -0.44
N SER A 62 -4.69 -7.27 -0.43
CA SER A 62 -6.11 -7.68 -0.42
C SER A 62 -6.73 -7.65 0.98
N SER A 63 -5.91 -7.72 2.03
CA SER A 63 -6.32 -7.60 3.43
C SER A 63 -5.17 -7.10 4.30
N TRP A 64 -5.47 -6.66 5.53
CA TRP A 64 -4.45 -6.25 6.51
C TRP A 64 -3.45 -7.37 6.86
N ALA A 65 -3.84 -8.64 6.70
CA ALA A 65 -2.96 -9.78 6.94
C ALA A 65 -2.13 -10.18 5.70
N ARG A 66 -2.46 -9.66 4.52
CA ARG A 66 -1.85 -10.02 3.23
C ARG A 66 -1.46 -8.75 2.49
N MET A 67 -0.38 -8.14 2.92
CA MET A 67 0.15 -6.89 2.38
C MET A 67 1.51 -7.10 1.72
N ALA A 68 1.74 -6.43 0.60
CA ALA A 68 3.04 -6.33 -0.06
C ALA A 68 3.58 -4.91 0.14
N ARG A 69 4.80 -4.79 0.65
CA ARG A 69 5.49 -3.51 0.74
C ARG A 69 6.02 -3.13 -0.63
N LEU A 70 5.90 -1.86 -0.99
CA LEU A 70 6.55 -1.34 -2.17
C LEU A 70 8.05 -1.21 -1.90
N ASP A 71 8.85 -1.91 -2.71
CA ASP A 71 10.29 -1.76 -2.68
C ASP A 71 10.68 -0.40 -3.25
N ARG A 72 11.37 0.38 -2.42
CA ARG A 72 11.95 1.67 -2.83
C ARG A 72 13.18 1.46 -3.69
N ARG A 73 14.00 0.47 -3.30
CA ARG A 73 15.29 0.18 -3.92
C ARG A 73 15.12 -0.37 -5.32
N SER A 74 15.82 0.27 -6.25
CA SER A 74 16.12 -0.28 -7.56
C SER A 74 17.59 -0.73 -7.56
N THR A 75 17.95 -1.66 -8.44
CA THR A 75 19.36 -2.01 -8.70
C THR A 75 20.19 -0.83 -9.21
N ALA A 76 19.53 0.26 -9.63
CA ALA A 76 20.14 1.50 -10.06
C ALA A 76 20.52 2.46 -8.91
N THR A 77 20.06 2.23 -7.67
CA THR A 77 20.40 3.10 -6.53
C THR A 77 21.79 2.72 -6.00
N PRO A 78 22.79 3.62 -6.03
CA PRO A 78 24.12 3.31 -5.50
C PRO A 78 24.08 3.03 -4.00
N TYR A 79 24.95 2.13 -3.56
CA TYR A 79 25.22 1.94 -2.13
C TYR A 79 25.72 3.27 -1.51
N ASP A 80 25.45 3.45 -0.22
CA ASP A 80 25.75 4.67 0.57
C ASP A 80 25.00 5.97 0.16
N THR A 81 23.97 5.87 -0.67
CA THR A 81 23.09 7.01 -0.95
C THR A 81 21.75 6.89 -0.22
N PRO A 82 21.16 8.02 0.26
CA PRO A 82 19.79 8.01 0.75
C PRO A 82 18.83 7.55 -0.33
N GLU A 83 17.91 6.66 0.03
CA GLU A 83 16.94 6.14 -0.93
C GLU A 83 16.00 7.27 -1.38
N PRO A 84 15.87 7.55 -2.68
CA PRO A 84 14.97 8.58 -3.16
C PRO A 84 13.51 8.28 -2.81
N LEU A 85 12.69 9.33 -2.81
CA LEU A 85 11.24 9.21 -2.71
C LEU A 85 10.69 8.64 -4.02
N MET A 86 9.64 7.84 -3.91
CA MET A 86 8.99 7.20 -5.04
C MET A 86 7.98 8.16 -5.66
N THR A 87 8.17 8.46 -6.94
CA THR A 87 7.21 9.21 -7.78
C THR A 87 6.94 8.42 -9.07
N GLY A 88 5.70 8.45 -9.53
CA GLY A 88 5.25 7.76 -10.74
C GLY A 88 4.52 6.45 -10.46
N ASP A 89 4.41 5.64 -11.51
CA ASP A 89 3.64 4.39 -11.50
C ASP A 89 4.50 3.21 -11.05
N ARG A 90 3.95 2.39 -10.15
CA ARG A 90 4.58 1.17 -9.66
C ARG A 90 3.60 0.02 -9.67
N ASP A 91 3.97 -1.07 -10.33
CA ASP A 91 3.21 -2.31 -10.30
C ASP A 91 3.52 -3.13 -9.05
N ILE A 92 2.48 -3.71 -8.47
CA ILE A 92 2.63 -4.70 -7.41
C ILE A 92 2.94 -6.06 -8.05
N ALA A 93 4.20 -6.47 -7.98
CA ALA A 93 4.73 -7.65 -8.67
C ALA A 93 3.98 -8.95 -8.30
N ALA A 94 3.57 -9.10 -7.04
CA ALA A 94 2.81 -10.25 -6.56
C ALA A 94 1.60 -9.78 -5.75
N TRP A 95 0.45 -9.62 -6.41
CA TRP A 95 -0.78 -9.30 -5.71
C TRP A 95 -1.24 -10.48 -4.85
N PRO A 96 -1.32 -10.32 -3.51
CA PRO A 96 -1.71 -11.42 -2.64
C PRO A 96 -3.23 -11.51 -2.63
N GLY A 97 -3.86 -12.23 -3.57
CA GLY A 97 -5.32 -12.29 -3.65
C GLY A 97 -5.87 -13.46 -4.47
N GLY A 98 -7.00 -14.00 -4.01
CA GLY A 98 -7.76 -15.05 -4.69
C GLY A 98 -9.06 -14.52 -5.28
N TRP A 99 -9.98 -15.43 -5.62
CA TRP A 99 -11.34 -15.10 -6.02
C TRP A 99 -12.23 -14.91 -4.79
N ALA A 100 -13.01 -13.83 -4.74
CA ALA A 100 -13.98 -13.56 -3.68
C ALA A 100 -15.12 -12.68 -4.22
N ARG A 101 -16.30 -12.75 -3.59
CA ARG A 101 -17.43 -11.85 -3.92
C ARG A 101 -17.23 -10.43 -3.42
N GLU A 102 -16.34 -10.26 -2.45
CA GLU A 102 -16.06 -8.97 -1.83
C GLU A 102 -14.56 -8.69 -1.87
N GLN A 103 -14.10 -8.13 -2.98
CA GLN A 103 -12.72 -7.70 -3.12
C GLN A 103 -12.55 -6.25 -2.68
N ARG A 104 -11.47 -6.00 -1.93
CA ARG A 104 -11.05 -4.68 -1.48
C ARG A 104 -9.54 -4.55 -1.57
N ILE A 105 -9.10 -3.31 -1.73
CA ILE A 105 -7.71 -2.91 -1.67
C ILE A 105 -7.48 -2.24 -0.33
N HIS A 106 -6.42 -2.66 0.35
CA HIS A 106 -5.97 -2.11 1.62
C HIS A 106 -4.64 -1.43 1.39
N VAL A 107 -4.49 -0.25 1.97
CA VAL A 107 -3.27 0.56 1.92
C VAL A 107 -2.88 0.91 3.34
N LEU A 108 -1.61 0.69 3.66
CA LEU A 108 -1.01 0.98 4.94
C LEU A 108 0.27 1.79 4.73
N ALA A 109 0.37 2.94 5.39
CA ALA A 109 1.62 3.66 5.56
C ALA A 109 1.93 3.75 7.06
N THR A 110 3.06 3.16 7.45
CA THR A 110 3.51 3.09 8.85
C THR A 110 4.57 4.13 9.13
N GLY A 111 4.42 4.89 10.21
CA GLY A 111 5.41 5.87 10.66
C GLY A 111 5.20 7.26 10.06
N VAL A 112 6.22 8.10 10.22
CA VAL A 112 6.14 9.56 10.01
C VAL A 112 6.54 10.00 8.59
N LEU A 113 6.88 9.06 7.72
CA LEU A 113 7.39 9.38 6.40
C LEU A 113 6.25 9.72 5.42
N PRO A 114 6.49 10.59 4.42
CA PRO A 114 5.47 11.00 3.47
C PRO A 114 4.93 9.81 2.66
N ALA A 115 3.61 9.76 2.49
CA ALA A 115 2.91 8.75 1.71
C ALA A 115 1.72 9.35 0.96
N THR A 116 1.98 9.83 -0.26
CA THR A 116 0.98 10.46 -1.12
C THR A 116 0.56 9.49 -2.22
N LEU A 117 -0.61 8.89 -2.03
CA LEU A 117 -1.24 8.01 -3.02
C LEU A 117 -2.12 8.85 -3.95
N VAL A 118 -1.75 8.94 -5.22
CA VAL A 118 -2.47 9.72 -6.24
C VAL A 118 -3.56 8.88 -6.88
N ALA A 119 -3.26 7.63 -7.24
CA ALA A 119 -4.23 6.74 -7.87
C ALA A 119 -3.95 5.27 -7.56
N LEU A 120 -5.03 4.48 -7.59
CA LEU A 120 -5.02 3.03 -7.59
C LEU A 120 -5.66 2.55 -8.88
N VAL A 121 -4.91 1.76 -9.65
CA VAL A 121 -5.36 1.23 -10.94
C VAL A 121 -5.36 -0.30 -10.86
N PRO A 122 -6.44 -0.90 -10.34
CA PRO A 122 -6.53 -2.35 -10.23
C PRO A 122 -6.83 -3.01 -11.58
N ARG A 123 -6.18 -4.13 -11.84
CA ARG A 123 -6.53 -5.07 -12.91
C ARG A 123 -7.36 -6.19 -12.31
N VAL A 124 -8.56 -6.37 -12.84
CA VAL A 124 -9.62 -7.17 -12.23
C VAL A 124 -10.14 -8.20 -13.23
N LEU A 125 -10.44 -9.39 -12.72
CA LEU A 125 -11.09 -10.47 -13.45
C LEU A 125 -12.42 -10.77 -12.77
N VAL A 126 -13.45 -10.97 -13.57
CA VAL A 126 -14.80 -11.32 -13.12
C VAL A 126 -15.12 -12.72 -13.64
N ASN A 127 -15.71 -13.56 -12.79
CA ASN A 127 -16.15 -14.88 -13.18
C ASN A 127 -17.66 -15.02 -12.96
N ASP A 128 -18.36 -15.43 -14.01
CA ASP A 128 -19.82 -15.58 -14.06
C ASP A 128 -20.31 -16.93 -13.48
N THR A 129 -19.43 -17.70 -12.86
CA THR A 129 -19.71 -19.03 -12.25
C THR A 129 -19.31 -19.13 -10.79
#